data_AF-A0A8J6I1S8-F1
#
_entry.id   AF-A0A8J6I1S8-F1
#
_cell.length_a   1.000
_cell.length_b   1.000
_cell.length_c   1.000
_cell.angle_alpha   90.00
_cell.angle_beta   90.00
_cell.angle_gamma   90.00
#
_symmetry.space_group_name_H-M   'P 1'
#
loop_
_entity.id
_entity.type
_entity.pdbx_description
1 polymer ?
#
loop_
_entity_poly.entity_id
_entity_poly.type
_entity_poly.pdbx_seq_one_letter_code
_entity_poly.pdbx_strand_id
1 'polypeptide(L)'
;MSDKKTDILYNHYIDTYANAKERENLRNKLFLITVGLLGLILLELTYSTDMVNAIKQINILGININISVIPLPILISFTWTFFSILSVRYYQVTIHIDKLYLYIHGLEKKLSALMGENNIISRESSGYLTKKFSIFRHCVWYYYTAIYPAIVIIVIIWSLILESSIAIIPIYHKYYDFCLGLLSVGFLVFYLVGQWLEK
;
A
#
# COMPACT_ATOMS: atom_id res chain seq x y z
N MET A 1 -26.69 30.63 -19.80
CA MET A 1 -26.22 29.31 -20.30
C MET A 1 -24.82 28.95 -19.78
N SER A 2 -23.95 29.94 -19.55
CA SER A 2 -22.63 29.81 -18.90
C SER A 2 -22.70 29.21 -17.48
N ASP A 3 -23.56 29.76 -16.61
CA ASP A 3 -23.54 29.41 -15.17
C ASP A 3 -23.89 27.95 -14.89
N LYS A 4 -24.94 27.41 -15.53
CA LYS A 4 -25.35 26.01 -15.34
C LYS A 4 -24.25 25.01 -15.72
N LYS A 5 -23.44 25.31 -16.74
CA LYS A 5 -22.32 24.45 -17.16
C LYS A 5 -21.18 24.51 -16.16
N THR A 6 -20.89 25.70 -15.64
CA THR A 6 -19.89 25.93 -14.59
C THR A 6 -20.30 25.24 -13.30
N ASP A 7 -21.57 25.34 -12.89
CA ASP A 7 -22.11 24.69 -11.69
C ASP A 7 -22.02 23.16 -11.77
N ILE A 8 -22.39 22.57 -12.92
CA ILE A 8 -22.27 21.11 -13.14
C ILE A 8 -20.80 20.68 -13.04
N LEU A 9 -19.89 21.41 -13.67
CA LEU A 9 -18.47 21.08 -13.66
C LEU A 9 -17.86 21.23 -12.25
N TYR A 10 -18.29 22.25 -11.51
CA TYR A 10 -17.84 22.49 -10.15
C TYR A 10 -18.35 21.42 -9.17
N ASN A 11 -19.62 21.01 -9.28
CA ASN A 11 -20.16 19.90 -8.50
C ASN A 11 -19.42 18.59 -8.81
N HIS A 12 -19.18 18.29 -10.08
CA HIS A 12 -18.38 17.12 -10.49
C HIS A 12 -16.95 17.16 -9.93
N TYR A 13 -16.34 18.34 -9.89
CA TYR A 13 -15.02 18.54 -9.26
C TYR A 13 -15.06 18.24 -7.75
N ILE A 14 -16.06 18.74 -7.02
CA ILE A 14 -16.22 18.46 -5.58
C ILE A 14 -16.35 16.96 -5.33
N ASP A 15 -17.21 16.28 -6.09
CA ASP A 15 -17.44 14.85 -5.94
C ASP A 15 -16.18 14.04 -6.26
N THR A 16 -15.50 14.39 -7.36
CA THR A 16 -14.23 13.77 -7.75
C THR A 16 -13.15 13.94 -6.68
N TYR A 17 -13.07 15.13 -6.08
CA TYR A 17 -12.13 15.41 -5.00
C TYR A 17 -12.45 14.63 -3.72
N ALA A 18 -13.72 14.53 -3.34
CA ALA A 18 -14.15 13.71 -2.20
C ALA A 18 -13.74 12.24 -2.39
N ASN A 19 -13.95 11.69 -3.59
CA ASN A 19 -13.51 10.35 -3.97
C ASN A 19 -11.99 10.20 -3.88
N ALA A 20 -11.21 11.19 -4.31
CA ALA A 20 -9.75 11.16 -4.21
C ALA A 20 -9.28 11.04 -2.75
N LYS A 21 -9.84 11.85 -1.86
CA LYS A 21 -9.53 11.82 -0.43
C LYS A 21 -9.86 10.47 0.22
N GLU A 22 -10.98 9.86 -0.16
CA GLU A 22 -11.31 8.50 0.33
C GLU A 22 -10.30 7.46 -0.14
N ARG A 23 -9.88 7.53 -1.41
CA ARG A 23 -8.87 6.63 -1.96
C ARG A 23 -7.51 6.81 -1.30
N GLU A 24 -7.08 8.04 -1.03
CA GLU A 24 -5.86 8.34 -0.28
C GLU A 24 -5.89 7.72 1.13
N ASN A 25 -7.00 7.86 1.84
CA ASN A 25 -7.18 7.24 3.15
C ASN A 25 -7.10 5.72 3.07
N LEU A 26 -7.70 5.12 2.03
CA LEU A 26 -7.59 3.68 1.78
C LEU A 26 -6.14 3.26 1.49
N ARG A 27 -5.41 4.01 0.66
CA ARG A 27 -3.99 3.77 0.39
C ARG A 27 -3.17 3.79 1.68
N ASN A 28 -3.36 4.81 2.52
CA ASN A 28 -2.62 4.96 3.77
C ASN A 28 -2.92 3.81 4.75
N LYS A 29 -4.18 3.37 4.84
CA LYS A 29 -4.57 2.19 5.62
C LYS A 29 -3.89 0.93 5.10
N LEU A 30 -3.98 0.68 3.79
CA LEU A 30 -3.37 -0.48 3.15
C LEU A 30 -1.85 -0.49 3.34
N PHE A 31 -1.18 0.66 3.21
CA PHE A 31 0.24 0.81 3.49
C PHE A 31 0.59 0.31 4.90
N LEU A 32 -0.08 0.85 5.92
CA LEU A 32 0.16 0.44 7.31
C LEU A 32 -0.11 -1.04 7.55
N ILE A 33 -1.19 -1.58 6.96
CA ILE A 33 -1.52 -3.00 7.08
C ILE A 33 -0.44 -3.87 6.41
N THR A 34 0.01 -3.52 5.20
CA THR A 34 1.06 -4.29 4.49
C THR A 34 2.40 -4.26 5.22
N VAL A 35 2.79 -3.12 5.80
CA VAL A 35 3.98 -3.02 6.66
C VAL A 35 3.81 -3.87 7.92
N GLY A 36 2.64 -3.80 8.56
CA GLY A 36 2.32 -4.61 9.73
C GLY A 36 2.38 -6.11 9.45
N LEU A 37 1.87 -6.55 8.29
CA LEU A 37 1.93 -7.95 7.87
C LEU A 37 3.36 -8.41 7.57
N LEU A 38 4.20 -7.58 6.94
CA LEU A 38 5.63 -7.89 6.79
C LEU A 38 6.33 -8.05 8.14
N GLY A 39 6.03 -7.14 9.09
CA GLY A 39 6.52 -7.24 10.46
C GLY A 39 6.05 -8.52 11.15
N LEU A 40 4.79 -8.91 10.92
CA LEU A 40 4.22 -10.14 11.47
C LEU A 40 4.89 -11.38 10.88
N ILE A 41 5.12 -11.46 9.57
CA ILE A 41 5.87 -12.55 8.92
C ILE A 41 7.25 -12.70 9.55
N LEU A 42 7.99 -11.60 9.69
CA LEU A 42 9.32 -11.62 10.33
C LEU A 42 9.26 -12.12 11.77
N LEU A 43 8.23 -11.72 12.52
CA LEU A 43 8.05 -12.13 13.91
C LEU A 43 7.71 -13.63 14.01
N GLU A 44 6.77 -14.12 13.19
CA GLU A 44 6.40 -15.53 13.11
C GLU A 44 7.59 -16.43 12.75
N LEU A 45 8.46 -15.99 11.83
CA LEU A 45 9.64 -16.73 11.41
C LEU A 45 10.74 -16.70 12.48
N THR A 46 11.05 -15.52 13.02
CA THR A 46 12.15 -15.34 14.00
C THR A 46 11.86 -16.05 15.31
N TYR A 47 10.61 -16.00 15.78
CA TYR A 47 10.18 -16.59 17.05
C TYR A 47 9.35 -17.87 16.86
N SER A 48 9.58 -18.60 15.77
CA SER A 48 8.79 -19.79 15.41
C SER A 48 8.70 -20.83 16.54
N THR A 49 9.77 -21.07 17.30
CA THR A 49 9.78 -21.98 18.45
C THR A 49 8.96 -21.47 19.63
N ASP A 50 9.04 -20.18 19.91
CA ASP A 50 8.34 -19.55 21.04
C ASP A 50 6.86 -19.35 20.73
N MET A 51 6.52 -19.00 19.48
CA MET A 51 5.17 -18.92 18.94
C MET A 51 4.41 -20.24 19.10
N VAL A 52 5.02 -21.37 18.73
CA VAL A 52 4.42 -22.70 18.92
C VAL A 52 4.08 -22.97 20.39
N ASN A 53 4.88 -22.45 21.31
CA ASN A 53 4.62 -22.60 22.74
C ASN A 53 3.61 -21.59 23.30
N ALA A 54 3.60 -20.35 22.79
CA ALA A 54 2.69 -19.29 23.21
C ALA A 54 1.25 -19.47 22.69
N ILE A 55 1.08 -20.00 21.47
CA ILE A 55 -0.23 -20.25 20.84
C ILE A 55 -1.07 -21.27 21.64
N LYS A 56 -0.44 -22.08 22.50
CA LYS A 56 -1.15 -23.08 23.32
C LYS A 56 -2.19 -22.47 24.25
N GLN A 57 -2.05 -21.21 24.67
CA GLN A 57 -2.98 -20.55 25.57
C GLN A 57 -3.16 -19.07 25.20
N ILE A 58 -4.19 -18.77 24.41
CA ILE A 58 -4.63 -17.39 24.20
C ILE A 58 -5.92 -17.17 25.01
N ASN A 59 -5.87 -16.22 25.95
CA ASN A 59 -7.03 -15.74 26.68
C ASN A 59 -7.47 -14.40 26.08
N ILE A 60 -8.52 -14.43 25.27
CA ILE A 60 -9.17 -13.21 24.77
C ILE A 60 -10.46 -13.04 25.55
N LEU A 61 -10.57 -11.95 26.32
CA LEU A 61 -11.80 -11.54 27.00
C LEU A 61 -12.42 -12.63 27.89
N GLY A 62 -11.59 -13.45 28.55
CA GLY A 62 -12.04 -14.53 29.43
C GLY A 62 -12.38 -15.84 28.71
N ILE A 63 -12.25 -15.88 27.38
CA ILE A 63 -12.39 -17.10 26.58
C ILE A 63 -11.00 -17.70 26.37
N ASN A 64 -10.76 -18.85 27.00
CA ASN A 64 -9.57 -19.66 26.75
C ASN A 64 -9.77 -20.45 25.46
N ILE A 65 -9.21 -19.94 24.37
CA ILE A 65 -9.19 -20.65 23.10
C ILE A 65 -7.94 -21.52 23.09
N ASN A 66 -8.12 -22.84 23.03
CA ASN A 66 -7.01 -23.77 22.89
C ASN A 66 -6.61 -23.84 21.41
N ILE A 67 -5.65 -23.02 21.01
CA ILE A 67 -5.18 -22.91 19.62
C ILE A 67 -4.02 -23.91 19.35
N SER A 68 -3.78 -24.87 20.27
CA SER A 68 -2.78 -25.93 20.09
C SER A 68 -2.98 -26.79 18.82
N VAL A 69 -4.14 -26.66 18.16
CA VAL A 69 -4.51 -27.40 16.94
C VAL A 69 -4.04 -26.68 15.66
N ILE A 70 -3.81 -25.36 15.67
CA ILE A 70 -3.39 -24.63 14.47
C ILE A 70 -1.88 -24.78 14.28
N PRO A 71 -1.40 -25.48 13.23
CA PRO A 71 0.03 -25.60 12.97
C PRO A 71 0.59 -24.24 12.55
N LEU A 72 1.74 -23.87 13.12
CA LEU A 72 2.47 -22.64 12.77
C LEU A 72 2.67 -22.46 11.24
N PRO A 73 2.98 -23.51 10.44
CA PRO A 73 3.09 -23.36 8.99
C PRO A 73 1.81 -22.81 8.33
N ILE A 74 0.63 -23.16 8.84
CA ILE A 74 -0.64 -22.65 8.31
C ILE A 74 -0.80 -21.16 8.63
N LEU A 75 -0.41 -20.74 9.84
CA LEU A 75 -0.44 -19.34 10.25
C LEU A 75 0.48 -18.49 9.35
N ILE A 76 1.72 -18.94 9.14
CA ILE A 76 2.71 -18.26 8.29
C ILE A 76 2.17 -18.12 6.87
N SER A 77 1.67 -19.21 6.27
CA SER A 77 1.14 -19.14 4.90
C SER A 77 -0.12 -18.29 4.78
N PHE A 78 -0.94 -18.24 5.84
CA PHE A 78 -2.08 -17.34 5.91
C PHE A 78 -1.61 -15.88 5.92
N THR A 79 -0.62 -15.54 6.74
CA THR A 79 -0.04 -14.20 6.79
C THR A 79 0.58 -13.80 5.45
N TRP A 80 1.33 -14.69 4.79
CA TRP A 80 1.84 -14.48 3.42
C TRP A 80 0.72 -14.22 2.41
N THR A 81 -0.37 -14.98 2.48
CA THR A 81 -1.52 -14.81 1.59
C THR A 81 -2.15 -13.43 1.74
N PHE A 82 -2.42 -13.01 2.98
CA PHE A 82 -2.97 -11.69 3.27
C PHE A 82 -2.03 -10.57 2.85
N PHE A 83 -0.73 -10.73 3.13
CA PHE A 83 0.28 -9.77 2.69
C PHE A 83 0.26 -9.62 1.16
N SER A 84 0.28 -10.73 0.44
CA SER A 84 0.32 -10.72 -1.02
C SER A 84 -0.93 -10.06 -1.63
N ILE A 85 -2.13 -10.47 -1.20
CA ILE A 85 -3.39 -9.89 -1.70
C ILE A 85 -3.48 -8.39 -1.40
N LEU A 86 -3.15 -7.98 -0.17
CA LEU A 86 -3.26 -6.58 0.24
C LEU A 86 -2.17 -5.71 -0.38
N SER A 87 -0.98 -6.25 -0.66
CA SER A 87 0.07 -5.54 -1.40
C SER A 87 -0.36 -5.23 -2.83
N VAL A 88 -0.95 -6.20 -3.54
CA VAL A 88 -1.52 -5.97 -4.88
C VAL A 88 -2.61 -4.91 -4.82
N ARG A 89 -3.51 -4.99 -3.82
CA ARG A 89 -4.57 -3.99 -3.64
C ARG A 89 -4.01 -2.59 -3.36
N TYR A 90 -2.94 -2.50 -2.58
CA TYR A 90 -2.23 -1.25 -2.30
C TYR A 90 -1.69 -0.62 -3.61
N TYR A 91 -1.02 -1.40 -4.46
CA TYR A 91 -0.51 -0.91 -5.74
C TYR A 91 -1.63 -0.45 -6.67
N GLN A 92 -2.73 -1.22 -6.78
CA GLN A 92 -3.91 -0.84 -7.57
C GLN A 92 -4.49 0.51 -7.14
N VAL A 93 -4.69 0.71 -5.83
CA VAL A 93 -5.23 1.96 -5.29
C VAL A 93 -4.28 3.11 -5.54
N THR A 94 -2.97 2.88 -5.41
CA THR A 94 -1.95 3.92 -5.63
C THR A 94 -1.94 4.40 -7.09
N ILE A 95 -1.90 3.48 -8.06
CA ILE A 95 -1.98 3.81 -9.49
C ILE A 95 -3.29 4.55 -9.81
N HIS A 96 -4.40 4.13 -9.20
CA HIS A 96 -5.69 4.79 -9.41
C HIS A 96 -5.70 6.25 -8.90
N ILE A 97 -5.08 6.51 -7.75
CA ILE A 97 -4.91 7.86 -7.20
C ILE A 97 -4.07 8.72 -8.14
N ASP A 98 -2.95 8.20 -8.63
CA ASP A 98 -2.07 8.94 -9.54
C ASP A 98 -2.83 9.40 -10.81
N LYS A 99 -3.64 8.51 -11.39
CA LYS A 99 -4.52 8.85 -12.53
C LYS A 99 -5.60 9.86 -12.16
N LEU A 100 -6.15 9.77 -10.96
CA LEU A 100 -7.19 10.68 -10.48
C LEU A 100 -6.65 12.09 -10.28
N TYR A 101 -5.42 12.26 -9.79
CA TYR A 101 -4.78 13.57 -9.68
C TYR A 101 -4.60 14.24 -11.05
N LEU A 102 -4.16 13.49 -12.07
CA LEU A 102 -4.07 14.01 -13.44
C LEU A 102 -5.43 14.49 -13.95
N TYR A 103 -6.48 13.73 -13.66
CA TYR A 103 -7.84 14.09 -14.02
C TYR A 103 -8.34 15.34 -13.30
N ILE A 104 -8.15 15.43 -11.97
CA ILE A 104 -8.49 16.60 -11.15
C ILE A 104 -7.77 17.84 -11.68
N HIS A 105 -6.48 17.73 -11.99
CA HIS A 105 -5.72 18.83 -12.59
C HIS A 105 -6.31 19.29 -13.94
N GLY A 106 -6.80 18.35 -14.74
CA GLY A 106 -7.54 18.66 -15.97
C GLY A 106 -8.87 19.38 -15.72
N LEU A 107 -9.60 19.03 -14.65
CA LEU A 107 -10.82 19.73 -14.24
C LEU A 107 -10.52 21.14 -13.74
N GLU A 108 -9.49 21.32 -12.90
CA GLU A 108 -9.06 22.64 -12.41
C GLU A 108 -8.76 23.58 -13.58
N LYS A 109 -7.99 23.12 -14.59
CA LYS A 109 -7.71 23.91 -15.80
C LYS A 109 -8.97 24.34 -16.55
N LYS A 110 -9.93 23.44 -16.72
CA LYS A 110 -11.20 23.72 -17.42
C LYS A 110 -12.07 24.70 -16.62
N LEU A 111 -12.11 24.57 -15.30
CA LEU A 111 -12.84 25.48 -14.41
C LEU A 111 -12.23 26.88 -14.40
N SER A 112 -10.90 26.99 -14.27
CA SER A 112 -10.21 28.29 -14.33
C SER A 112 -10.43 28.99 -15.67
N ALA A 113 -10.41 28.24 -16.79
CA ALA A 113 -10.69 28.81 -18.11
C ALA A 113 -12.13 29.35 -18.25
N LEU A 114 -13.11 28.75 -17.56
CA LEU A 114 -14.51 29.19 -17.58
C LEU A 114 -14.78 30.35 -16.61
N MET A 115 -14.00 30.47 -15.53
CA MET A 115 -14.21 31.46 -14.47
C MET A 115 -13.34 32.73 -14.60
N GLY A 116 -12.49 32.82 -15.63
CA GLY A 116 -11.61 33.96 -15.91
C GLY A 116 -10.28 33.93 -15.11
N GLU A 117 -9.33 34.77 -15.52
CA GLU A 117 -7.94 34.81 -15.01
C GLU A 117 -7.81 35.06 -13.49
N ASN A 118 -8.87 35.55 -12.83
CA ASN A 118 -8.86 35.90 -11.41
C ASN A 118 -9.30 34.76 -10.47
N ASN A 119 -9.64 33.56 -10.96
CA ASN A 119 -10.23 32.51 -10.12
C ASN A 119 -9.29 31.35 -9.74
N ILE A 120 -9.12 31.25 -8.41
CA ILE A 120 -8.08 30.64 -7.60
C ILE A 120 -8.46 29.18 -7.24
N ILE A 121 -9.03 28.40 -8.16
CA ILE A 121 -9.31 26.98 -7.88
C ILE A 121 -8.02 26.18 -8.09
N SER A 122 -7.14 26.27 -7.10
CA SER A 122 -5.93 25.47 -7.01
C SER A 122 -5.81 24.94 -5.58
N ARG A 123 -6.52 23.86 -5.28
CA ARG A 123 -6.50 23.26 -3.94
C ARG A 123 -5.20 22.47 -3.70
N GLU A 124 -4.78 21.69 -4.69
CA GLU A 124 -3.58 20.86 -4.58
C GLU A 124 -2.48 21.25 -5.58
N SER A 125 -2.83 21.61 -6.82
CA SER A 125 -1.84 21.70 -7.90
C SER A 125 -0.81 22.83 -7.74
N SER A 126 -1.17 23.99 -7.16
CA SER A 126 -0.23 25.11 -6.98
C SER A 126 0.51 25.06 -5.63
N GLY A 127 -0.17 24.63 -4.56
CA GLY A 127 0.41 24.53 -3.22
C GLY A 127 1.49 23.45 -3.11
N TYR A 128 1.31 22.31 -3.78
CA TYR A 128 2.32 21.24 -3.81
C TYR A 128 3.60 21.64 -4.57
N LEU A 129 3.50 22.60 -5.49
CA LEU A 129 4.62 23.13 -6.29
C LEU A 129 5.40 24.26 -5.60
N THR A 130 4.98 24.71 -4.43
CA THR A 130 5.66 25.81 -3.71
C THR A 130 7.12 25.47 -3.40
N LYS A 131 8.06 26.34 -3.81
CA LYS A 131 9.51 26.13 -3.62
C LYS A 131 9.93 25.94 -2.16
N LYS A 132 9.16 26.47 -1.20
CA LYS A 132 9.48 26.48 0.23
C LYS A 132 9.73 25.10 0.85
N PHE A 133 9.13 24.04 0.29
CA PHE A 133 9.26 22.66 0.77
C PHE A 133 9.87 21.70 -0.26
N SER A 134 10.59 22.23 -1.26
CA SER A 134 11.12 21.43 -2.37
C SER A 134 12.03 20.31 -1.89
N ILE A 135 12.94 20.58 -0.94
CA ILE A 135 13.88 19.58 -0.43
C ILE A 135 13.14 18.43 0.26
N PHE A 136 12.25 18.76 1.20
CA PHE A 136 11.45 17.74 1.90
C PHE A 136 10.62 16.90 0.92
N ARG A 137 9.99 17.55 -0.07
CA ARG A 137 9.23 16.86 -1.13
C ARG A 137 10.12 15.90 -1.94
N HIS A 138 11.33 16.30 -2.31
CA HIS A 138 12.26 15.42 -3.03
C HIS A 138 12.74 14.25 -2.17
N CYS A 139 13.03 14.49 -0.88
CA CYS A 139 13.40 13.42 0.07
C CYS A 139 12.26 12.40 0.24
N VAL A 140 11.03 12.88 0.45
CA VAL A 140 9.84 12.03 0.59
C VAL A 140 9.59 11.27 -0.71
N TRP A 141 9.70 11.94 -1.86
CA TRP A 141 9.57 11.28 -3.16
C TRP A 141 10.59 10.14 -3.31
N TYR A 142 11.87 10.41 -3.07
CA TYR A 142 12.93 9.41 -3.17
C TYR A 142 12.75 8.24 -2.19
N TYR A 143 12.28 8.54 -0.98
CA TYR A 143 11.96 7.51 -0.01
C TYR A 143 10.89 6.54 -0.53
N TYR A 144 9.79 7.05 -1.07
CA TYR A 144 8.69 6.20 -1.53
C TYR A 144 8.94 5.53 -2.89
N THR A 145 9.77 6.11 -3.76
CA THR A 145 10.04 5.53 -5.09
C THR A 145 11.24 4.59 -5.14
N ALA A 146 12.21 4.73 -4.23
CA ALA A 146 13.43 3.94 -4.25
C ALA A 146 13.69 3.20 -2.93
N ILE A 147 13.76 3.94 -1.81
CA ILE A 147 14.20 3.36 -0.52
C ILE A 147 13.19 2.34 0.01
N TYR A 148 11.91 2.71 0.13
CA TYR A 148 10.88 1.84 0.67
C TYR A 148 10.70 0.56 -0.15
N PRO A 149 10.58 0.61 -1.49
CA PRO A 149 10.55 -0.59 -2.33
C PRO A 149 11.77 -1.51 -2.13
N ALA A 150 12.98 -0.93 -2.06
CA ALA A 150 14.19 -1.72 -1.82
C ALA A 150 14.15 -2.42 -0.45
N ILE A 151 13.71 -1.73 0.60
CA ILE A 151 13.54 -2.32 1.94
C ILE A 151 12.54 -3.48 1.88
N VAL A 152 11.38 -3.30 1.23
CA VAL A 152 10.36 -4.37 1.11
C VAL A 152 10.93 -5.59 0.40
N ILE A 153 11.67 -5.42 -0.70
CA ILE A 153 12.30 -6.54 -1.42
C ILE A 153 13.30 -7.26 -0.52
N ILE A 154 14.17 -6.51 0.18
CA ILE A 154 15.16 -7.08 1.10
C ILE A 154 14.47 -7.89 2.20
N VAL A 155 13.41 -7.34 2.80
CA VAL A 155 12.65 -8.02 3.86
C VAL A 155 11.98 -9.29 3.35
N ILE A 156 11.38 -9.28 2.16
CA ILE A 156 10.77 -10.48 1.57
C ILE A 156 11.84 -11.55 1.33
N ILE A 157 12.96 -11.19 0.70
CA ILE A 157 14.06 -12.13 0.43
C ILE A 157 14.59 -12.72 1.74
N TRP A 158 14.83 -11.86 2.73
CA TRP A 158 15.30 -12.29 4.05
C TRP A 158 14.31 -13.24 4.73
N SER A 159 13.02 -12.93 4.67
CA SER A 159 11.96 -13.79 5.22
C SER A 159 11.94 -15.17 4.57
N LEU A 160 12.07 -15.23 3.24
CA LEU A 160 12.11 -16.51 2.51
C LEU A 160 13.36 -17.35 2.86
N ILE A 161 14.51 -16.71 3.10
CA ILE A 161 15.74 -17.38 3.55
C ILE A 161 15.56 -17.95 4.97
N LEU A 162 14.99 -17.15 5.88
CA LEU A 162 14.68 -17.59 7.24
C LEU A 162 13.72 -18.79 7.22
N GLU A 163 12.63 -18.69 6.48
CA GLU A 163 11.62 -19.76 6.37
C GLU A 163 12.23 -21.06 5.83
N SER A 164 13.11 -20.95 4.83
CA SER A 164 13.82 -22.09 4.25
C SER A 164 14.67 -22.82 5.29
N SER A 165 15.21 -22.09 6.27
CA SER A 165 16.08 -22.61 7.34
C SER A 165 15.31 -23.31 8.47
N ILE A 166 13.99 -23.10 8.58
CA ILE A 166 13.16 -23.69 9.65
C ILE A 166 12.75 -25.11 9.25
N ALA A 167 13.20 -26.12 10.00
CA ALA A 167 12.94 -27.54 9.71
C ALA A 167 11.48 -27.97 10.00
N ILE A 168 10.79 -27.28 10.90
CA ILE A 168 9.41 -27.62 11.32
C ILE A 168 8.39 -27.34 10.20
N ILE A 169 8.72 -26.44 9.26
CA ILE A 169 7.83 -26.05 8.17
C ILE A 169 7.93 -27.09 7.04
N PRO A 170 6.83 -27.76 6.66
CA PRO A 170 6.82 -28.69 5.55
C PRO A 170 7.18 -28.03 4.21
N ILE A 171 7.80 -28.80 3.31
CA ILE A 171 8.30 -28.31 2.02
C ILE A 171 7.23 -27.64 1.16
N TYR A 172 5.98 -28.12 1.19
CA TYR A 172 4.90 -27.60 0.37
C TYR A 172 4.43 -26.20 0.82
N HIS A 173 4.50 -25.90 2.13
CA HIS A 173 4.25 -24.54 2.64
C HIS A 173 5.34 -23.59 2.16
N LYS A 174 6.62 -24.00 2.24
CA LYS A 174 7.75 -23.20 1.76
C LYS A 174 7.63 -22.84 0.27
N TYR A 175 7.23 -23.80 -0.57
CA TYR A 175 7.02 -23.53 -1.99
C TYR A 175 5.85 -22.57 -2.23
N TYR A 176 4.75 -22.75 -1.51
CA TYR A 176 3.58 -21.87 -1.61
C TYR A 176 3.94 -20.43 -1.23
N ASP A 177 4.61 -20.26 -0.09
CA ASP A 177 5.01 -18.95 0.44
C ASP A 177 6.10 -18.29 -0.43
N PHE A 178 7.01 -19.08 -1.00
CA PHE A 178 7.95 -18.62 -2.02
C PHE A 178 7.26 -18.08 -3.28
N CYS A 179 6.22 -18.77 -3.78
CA CYS A 179 5.43 -18.28 -4.91
C CYS A 179 4.73 -16.95 -4.58
N LEU A 180 4.16 -16.81 -3.37
CA LEU A 180 3.53 -15.56 -2.93
C LEU A 180 4.55 -14.43 -2.76
N GLY A 181 5.73 -14.72 -2.22
CA GLY A 181 6.84 -13.77 -2.11
C GLY A 181 7.29 -13.27 -3.48
N LEU A 182 7.53 -14.19 -4.43
CA LEU A 182 7.87 -13.85 -5.81
C LEU A 182 6.79 -13.02 -6.50
N LEU A 183 5.52 -13.38 -6.33
CA LEU A 183 4.39 -12.63 -6.88
C LEU A 183 4.37 -11.20 -6.33
N SER A 184 4.55 -11.04 -5.03
CA SER A 184 4.55 -9.74 -4.35
C SER A 184 5.71 -8.85 -4.83
N VAL A 185 6.92 -9.41 -5.00
CA VAL A 185 8.07 -8.72 -5.58
C VAL A 185 7.81 -8.38 -7.05
N GLY A 186 7.25 -9.31 -7.83
CA GLY A 186 6.90 -9.09 -9.24
C GLY A 186 5.95 -7.90 -9.41
N PHE A 187 4.86 -7.85 -8.65
CA PHE A 187 3.92 -6.72 -8.68
C PHE A 187 4.56 -5.40 -8.23
N LEU A 188 5.44 -5.42 -7.23
CA LEU A 188 6.19 -4.24 -6.81
C LEU A 188 7.09 -3.73 -7.95
N VAL A 189 7.83 -4.62 -8.62
CA VAL A 189 8.68 -4.25 -9.77
C VAL A 189 7.84 -3.69 -10.92
N PHE A 190 6.71 -4.31 -11.26
CA PHE A 190 5.80 -3.78 -12.27
C PHE A 190 5.29 -2.38 -11.91
N TYR A 191 4.92 -2.17 -10.65
CA TYR A 191 4.51 -0.85 -10.15
C TYR A 191 5.63 0.18 -10.30
N LEU A 192 6.87 -0.16 -9.92
CA LEU A 192 8.01 0.74 -10.08
C LEU A 192 8.27 1.07 -11.55
N VAL A 193 8.32 0.06 -12.42
CA VAL A 193 8.53 0.27 -13.86
C VAL A 193 7.45 1.17 -14.45
N GLY A 194 6.19 0.98 -14.06
CA GLY A 194 5.08 1.86 -14.46
C GLY A 194 5.31 3.32 -14.06
N GLN A 195 5.75 3.56 -12.82
CA GLN A 195 6.07 4.93 -12.36
C GLN A 195 7.25 5.58 -13.09
N TRP A 196 8.21 4.78 -13.57
CA TRP A 196 9.37 5.28 -14.31
C TRP A 196 9.06 5.52 -15.79
N LEU A 197 8.15 4.76 -16.40
CA LEU A 197 7.76 4.92 -17.81
C LEU A 197 6.76 6.06 -18.06
N GLU A 198 5.94 6.43 -17.07
CA GLU A 198 4.97 7.55 -17.19
C GLU A 198 5.60 8.93 -16.92
N LYS A 199 6.92 9.01 -16.68
CA LYS A 199 7.68 10.26 -16.49
C LYS A 199 8.48 10.63 -17.72
#